data_AF-A0A9C7QF87-F1
#
_entry.id   AF-A0A9C7QF87-F1
#
_cell.length_a   1.000
_cell.length_b   1.000
_cell.length_c   1.000
_cell.angle_alpha   90.00
_cell.angle_beta   90.00
_cell.angle_gamma   90.00
#
_symmetry.space_group_name_H-M   'P 1'
#
loop_
_entity.id
_entity.type
_entity.pdbx_description
1 polymer ?
#
loop_
_entity_poly.entity_id
_entity_poly.type
_entity_poly.pdbx_seq_one_letter_code
_entity_poly.pdbx_strand_id
1 'polypeptide(L)'
;PFFTISAATTEGTDALMDCVAEELSKLPPPKRFEVQPLTMAELQQMENEKHSFTVQKIDGVYVVDAPFMAPILSTCNMEDYESLQYFQRVLRSSGIIDELEKQGIQEDDLVSIYDFEFNYVR
;
A
#
# COMPACT_ATOMS: atom_id res chain seq x y z
N PRO A 1 -8.92 -46.68 -1.30
CA PRO A 1 -8.39 -47.95 -0.75
C PRO A 1 -8.44 -47.88 0.77
N PHE A 2 -8.63 -48.99 1.47
CA PHE A 2 -8.68 -49.03 2.93
C PHE A 2 -7.49 -49.83 3.47
N PHE A 3 -6.71 -49.24 4.38
CA PHE A 3 -5.51 -49.83 4.95
C PHE A 3 -5.65 -49.93 6.48
N THR A 4 -5.39 -51.10 7.04
CA THR A 4 -5.24 -51.28 8.48
C THR A 4 -3.80 -50.98 8.85
N ILE A 5 -3.58 -49.97 9.69
CA ILE A 5 -2.24 -49.55 10.11
C ILE A 5 -2.10 -49.56 11.63
N SER A 6 -0.88 -49.82 12.10
CA SER A 6 -0.51 -49.72 13.52
C SER A 6 0.80 -48.95 13.66
N ALA A 7 0.74 -47.78 14.30
CA ALA A 7 1.92 -46.94 14.51
C ALA A 7 2.94 -47.57 15.47
N ALA A 8 2.50 -48.38 16.44
CA ALA A 8 3.38 -48.98 17.44
C ALA A 8 4.20 -50.16 16.88
N THR A 9 3.66 -50.87 15.88
CA THR A 9 4.30 -52.04 15.26
C THR A 9 4.81 -51.74 13.85
N THR A 10 4.64 -50.51 13.35
CA THR A 10 4.91 -50.09 11.95
C THR A 10 4.21 -50.97 10.91
N GLU A 11 3.15 -51.65 11.30
CA GLU A 11 2.43 -52.56 10.43
C GLU A 11 1.51 -51.77 9.48
N GLY A 12 1.58 -52.09 8.19
CA GLY A 12 0.74 -51.51 7.15
C GLY A 12 1.12 -50.08 6.72
N THR A 13 2.17 -49.48 7.31
CA THR A 13 2.61 -48.12 6.95
C THR A 13 3.25 -48.06 5.56
N ASP A 14 3.99 -49.08 5.16
CA ASP A 14 4.69 -49.10 3.87
C ASP A 14 3.68 -49.10 2.70
N ALA A 15 2.67 -49.97 2.77
CA ALA A 15 1.60 -50.04 1.77
C ALA A 15 0.79 -48.73 1.67
N LEU A 16 0.61 -48.02 2.78
CA LEU A 16 -0.02 -46.71 2.78
C LEU A 16 0.87 -45.66 2.08
N MET A 17 2.17 -45.64 2.40
CA MET A 17 3.13 -44.70 1.81
C MET A 17 3.28 -44.90 0.30
N ASP A 18 3.31 -46.15 -0.17
CA ASP A 18 3.36 -46.46 -1.60
C ASP A 18 2.11 -45.96 -2.33
N CYS A 19 0.92 -46.16 -1.76
CA CYS A 19 -0.33 -45.67 -2.33
C CYS A 19 -0.38 -44.13 -2.36
N VAL A 20 0.10 -43.47 -1.30
CA VAL A 20 0.18 -42.00 -1.25
C VAL A 20 1.18 -41.47 -2.29
N ALA A 21 2.31 -42.14 -2.49
CA ALA A 21 3.29 -41.78 -3.52
C ALA A 21 2.70 -41.92 -4.94
N GLU A 22 1.95 -43.00 -5.21
CA GLU A 22 1.23 -43.16 -6.48
C GLU A 22 0.20 -42.05 -6.71
N GLU A 23 -0.61 -41.70 -5.71
CA GLU A 23 -1.61 -40.62 -5.85
C GLU A 23 -0.95 -39.24 -6.03
N LEU A 24 0.14 -38.96 -5.30
CA LEU A 24 0.92 -37.73 -5.47
C LEU A 24 1.55 -37.63 -6.86
N SER A 25 1.95 -38.75 -7.46
CA SER A 25 2.53 -38.78 -8.81
C SER A 25 1.52 -38.43 -9.92
N LYS A 26 0.22 -38.58 -9.66
CA LYS A 26 -0.86 -38.22 -10.59
C LYS A 26 -1.19 -36.73 -10.57
N LEU A 27 -0.69 -35.98 -9.59
CA LEU A 27 -0.94 -34.56 -9.50
C LEU A 27 -0.18 -33.80 -10.58
N PRO A 28 -0.79 -32.76 -11.19
CA PRO A 28 -0.08 -31.90 -12.12
C PRO A 28 1.14 -31.27 -11.42
N PRO A 29 2.22 -30.99 -12.16
CA PRO A 29 3.43 -30.42 -11.57
C PRO A 29 3.09 -29.15 -10.78
N PRO A 30 3.67 -28.98 -9.58
CA PRO A 30 3.36 -27.83 -8.74
C PRO A 30 3.71 -26.56 -9.52
N LYS A 31 2.76 -25.62 -9.58
CA LYS A 31 2.99 -24.29 -10.17
C LYS A 31 4.08 -23.60 -9.35
N ARG A 32 5.30 -23.54 -9.89
CA ARG A 32 6.36 -22.68 -9.38
C ARG A 32 6.02 -21.24 -9.75
N PHE A 33 5.62 -20.47 -8.74
CA PHE A 33 5.57 -19.02 -8.87
C PHE A 33 7.00 -18.51 -8.70
N GLU A 34 7.67 -18.26 -9.82
CA GLU A 34 8.90 -17.48 -9.81
C GLU A 34 8.53 -16.02 -9.57
N VAL A 35 9.17 -15.38 -8.58
CA VAL A 35 9.00 -13.95 -8.33
C VAL A 35 9.64 -13.23 -9.51
N GLN A 36 8.83 -12.90 -10.52
CA GLN A 36 9.30 -12.08 -11.62
C GLN A 36 9.65 -10.70 -11.05
N PRO A 37 10.87 -10.19 -11.26
CA PRO A 37 11.17 -8.82 -10.88
C PRO A 37 10.24 -7.90 -11.67
N LEU A 38 9.52 -7.03 -10.97
CA LEU A 38 8.64 -6.03 -11.56
C LEU A 38 9.41 -5.24 -12.62
N THR A 39 8.78 -5.02 -13.77
CA THR A 39 9.38 -4.22 -14.84
C THR A 39 9.52 -2.75 -14.38
N MET A 40 10.45 -1.99 -14.99
CA MET A 40 10.62 -0.56 -14.70
C MET A 40 9.31 0.24 -14.83
N ALA A 41 8.44 -0.14 -15.79
CA ALA A 41 7.15 0.49 -16.00
C ALA A 41 6.16 0.18 -14.87
N GLU A 42 6.13 -1.06 -14.37
CA GLU A 42 5.30 -1.44 -13.22
C GLU A 42 5.78 -0.76 -11.93
N LEU A 43 7.10 -0.67 -11.74
CA LEU A 43 7.67 0.08 -10.61
C LEU A 43 7.30 1.55 -10.65
N GLN A 44 7.37 2.18 -11.83
CA GLN A 44 7.02 3.58 -12.02
C GLN A 44 5.51 3.82 -11.90
N GLN A 45 4.68 2.85 -12.32
CA GLN A 45 3.24 2.89 -12.10
C GLN A 45 2.91 2.78 -10.61
N MET A 46 3.56 1.87 -9.87
CA MET A 46 3.40 1.77 -8.41
C MET A 46 3.90 3.03 -7.69
N GLU A 47 4.95 3.69 -8.19
CA GLU A 47 5.47 4.94 -7.64
C GLU A 47 4.50 6.13 -7.91
N ASN A 48 3.85 6.14 -9.07
CA ASN A 48 2.81 7.12 -9.41
C ASN A 48 1.51 6.87 -8.63
N GLU A 49 1.09 5.61 -8.47
CA GLU A 49 -0.09 5.24 -7.67
C GLU A 49 0.10 5.64 -6.20
N LYS A 50 1.33 5.49 -5.67
CA LYS A 50 1.71 5.95 -4.32
C LYS A 50 1.56 7.46 -4.11
N HIS A 51 1.57 8.27 -5.17
CA HIS A 51 1.45 9.73 -5.06
C HIS A 51 0.22 10.26 -5.80
N SER A 52 -0.81 9.43 -5.98
CA SER A 52 -2.08 9.90 -6.54
C SER A 52 -2.76 10.85 -5.54
N PHE A 53 -3.12 12.05 -6.02
CA PHE A 53 -3.89 13.03 -5.27
C PHE A 53 -4.87 13.76 -6.18
N THR A 54 -5.95 14.27 -5.59
CA THR A 54 -6.96 15.11 -6.27
C THR A 54 -7.18 16.36 -5.43
N VAL A 55 -7.24 17.53 -6.09
CA VAL A 55 -7.53 18.81 -5.44
C VAL A 55 -8.84 19.37 -5.98
N GLN A 56 -9.78 19.68 -5.09
CA GLN A 56 -11.08 20.27 -5.42
C GLN A 56 -11.31 21.53 -4.59
N LYS A 57 -11.94 22.55 -5.17
CA LYS A 57 -12.36 23.75 -4.46
C LYS A 57 -13.85 23.67 -4.14
N ILE A 58 -14.20 23.63 -2.86
CA ILE A 58 -15.58 23.55 -2.36
C ILE A 58 -15.81 24.74 -1.43
N ASP A 59 -16.77 25.61 -1.75
CA ASP A 59 -17.16 26.77 -0.91
C ASP A 59 -16.00 27.68 -0.45
N GLY A 60 -14.94 27.79 -1.26
CA GLY A 60 -13.76 28.60 -0.95
C GLY A 60 -12.65 27.85 -0.22
N VAL A 61 -12.88 26.59 0.16
CA VAL A 61 -11.88 25.71 0.79
C VAL A 61 -11.27 24.78 -0.25
N TYR A 62 -9.95 24.62 -0.21
CA TYR A 62 -9.23 23.67 -1.05
C TYR A 62 -9.19 22.30 -0.38
N VAL A 63 -9.99 21.36 -0.86
CA VAL A 63 -10.04 19.98 -0.36
C VAL A 63 -9.08 19.11 -1.16
N VAL A 64 -8.10 18.51 -0.48
CA VAL A 64 -7.12 17.59 -1.06
C VAL A 64 -7.43 16.17 -0.61
N ASP A 65 -7.72 15.30 -1.57
CA ASP A 65 -7.80 13.85 -1.34
C ASP A 65 -6.50 13.19 -1.81
N ALA A 66 -5.74 12.64 -0.87
CA ALA A 66 -4.43 12.05 -1.12
C ALA A 66 -4.26 10.81 -0.23
N PRO A 67 -4.59 9.60 -0.70
CA PRO A 67 -4.59 8.38 0.12
C PRO A 67 -3.27 8.10 0.86
N PHE A 68 -2.15 8.53 0.29
CA PHE A 68 -0.83 8.38 0.90
C PHE A 68 -0.56 9.36 2.06
N MET A 69 -1.32 10.45 2.18
CA MET A 69 -1.20 11.45 3.25
C MET A 69 -1.86 10.98 4.56
N ALA A 70 -2.86 10.10 4.51
CA ALA A 70 -3.55 9.59 5.69
C ALA A 70 -2.62 8.97 6.77
N PRO A 71 -1.69 8.05 6.43
CA PRO A 71 -0.74 7.52 7.42
C PRO A 71 0.24 8.59 7.92
N ILE A 72 0.63 9.52 7.06
CA ILE A 72 1.57 10.60 7.42
C ILE A 72 0.93 11.51 8.46
N LEU A 73 -0.30 11.97 8.22
CA LEU A 73 -1.10 12.75 9.17
C LEU A 73 -1.29 12.03 10.51
N SER A 74 -1.47 10.71 10.48
CA SER A 74 -1.65 9.89 11.69
C SER A 74 -0.38 9.79 12.53
N THR A 75 0.80 9.83 11.90
CA THR A 75 2.10 9.71 12.60
C THR A 75 2.74 11.04 12.95
N CYS A 76 2.33 12.12 12.30
CA CYS A 76 2.94 13.43 12.42
C CYS A 76 2.38 14.16 13.64
N ASN A 77 3.26 14.61 14.55
CA ASN A 77 2.84 15.44 15.67
C ASN A 77 2.82 16.92 15.25
N MET A 78 1.64 17.52 15.15
CA MET A 78 1.48 18.91 14.69
C MET A 78 2.00 19.97 15.68
N GLU A 79 2.31 19.59 16.91
CA GLU A 79 2.93 20.48 17.91
C GLU A 79 4.47 20.48 17.82
N ASP A 80 5.04 19.51 17.11
CA ASP A 80 6.48 19.35 16.95
C ASP A 80 6.97 19.98 15.63
N TYR A 81 8.00 20.80 15.75
CA TYR A 81 8.54 21.55 14.61
C TYR A 81 9.14 20.62 13.55
N GLU A 82 9.83 19.54 13.95
CA GLU A 82 10.41 18.60 12.98
C GLU A 82 9.32 17.87 12.19
N SER A 83 8.26 17.47 12.87
CA SER A 83 7.08 16.84 12.29
C SER A 83 6.38 17.76 11.28
N LEU A 84 6.14 19.03 11.63
CA LEU A 84 5.57 20.02 10.71
C LEU A 84 6.45 20.24 9.47
N GLN A 85 7.77 20.32 9.65
CA GLN A 85 8.71 20.51 8.55
C GLN A 85 8.75 19.27 7.63
N TYR A 86 8.63 18.07 8.20
CA TYR A 86 8.47 16.84 7.43
C TYR A 86 7.16 16.86 6.61
N PHE A 87 6.05 17.25 7.23
CA PHE A 87 4.74 17.35 6.56
C PHE A 87 4.78 18.33 5.38
N GLN A 88 5.33 19.53 5.58
CA GLN A 88 5.51 20.52 4.51
C GLN A 88 6.39 19.98 3.37
N ARG A 89 7.47 19.24 3.70
CA ARG A 89 8.34 18.64 2.70
C ARG A 89 7.60 17.61 1.85
N VAL A 90 6.75 16.79 2.47
CA VAL A 90 5.92 15.80 1.76
C VAL A 90 4.91 16.48 0.83
N LEU A 91 4.24 17.55 1.29
CA LEU A 91 3.30 18.31 0.46
C LEU A 91 3.99 18.91 -0.78
N ARG A 92 5.23 19.41 -0.63
CA ARG A 92 6.03 19.90 -1.77
C ARG A 92 6.52 18.77 -2.67
N SER A 93 7.05 17.67 -2.11
CA SER A 93 7.60 16.58 -2.92
C SER A 93 6.54 15.80 -3.68
N SER A 94 5.31 15.78 -3.17
CA SER A 94 4.15 15.17 -3.85
C SER A 94 3.57 16.04 -4.96
N GLY A 95 3.90 17.34 -5.01
CA GLY A 95 3.32 18.27 -5.98
C GLY A 95 1.92 18.79 -5.61
N ILE A 96 1.44 18.52 -4.39
CA ILE A 96 0.16 19.06 -3.90
C ILE A 96 0.22 20.60 -3.86
N ILE A 97 1.33 21.16 -3.36
CA ILE A 97 1.51 22.62 -3.32
C ILE A 97 1.49 23.22 -4.73
N ASP A 98 2.18 22.60 -5.68
CA ASP A 98 2.22 23.09 -7.06
C ASP A 98 0.83 23.06 -7.71
N GLU A 99 0.01 22.06 -7.39
CA GLU A 99 -1.36 21.97 -7.89
C GLU A 99 -2.30 23.00 -7.24
N LEU A 100 -2.14 23.25 -5.93
CA LEU A 100 -2.85 24.32 -5.23
C LEU A 100 -2.51 25.70 -5.81
N GLU A 101 -1.22 25.95 -6.10
CA GLU A 101 -0.75 27.17 -6.77
C GLU A 101 -1.36 27.32 -8.17
N LYS A 102 -1.44 26.24 -8.96
CA LYS A 102 -2.11 26.27 -10.27
C LYS A 102 -3.61 26.55 -10.16
N GLN A 103 -4.27 26.09 -9.11
CA GLN A 103 -5.67 26.41 -8.83
C GLN A 103 -5.85 27.81 -8.22
N GLY A 104 -4.76 28.58 -8.07
CA GLY A 104 -4.79 29.98 -7.66
C GLY A 104 -5.04 30.18 -6.17
N ILE A 105 -4.54 29.28 -5.32
CA ILE A 105 -4.57 29.48 -3.86
C ILE A 105 -3.85 30.77 -3.48
N GLN A 106 -4.41 31.50 -2.51
CA GLN A 106 -3.85 32.73 -1.96
C GLN A 106 -3.33 32.50 -0.53
N GLU A 107 -2.50 33.44 -0.07
CA GLU A 107 -2.09 33.48 1.33
C GLU A 107 -3.33 33.60 2.23
N ASP A 108 -3.35 32.87 3.35
CA ASP A 108 -4.49 32.72 4.26
C ASP A 108 -5.69 31.93 3.72
N ASP A 109 -5.64 31.36 2.51
CA ASP A 109 -6.69 30.44 2.05
C ASP A 109 -6.65 29.12 2.84
N LEU A 110 -7.84 28.57 3.12
CA LEU A 110 -7.98 27.36 3.90
C LEU A 110 -7.84 26.11 3.01
N VAL A 111 -6.94 25.22 3.42
CA VAL A 111 -6.71 23.91 2.80
C VAL A 111 -7.17 22.85 3.79
N SER A 112 -8.00 21.94 3.31
CA SER A 112 -8.50 20.78 4.04
C SER A 112 -7.91 19.51 3.43
N ILE A 113 -7.22 18.71 4.25
CA ILE A 113 -6.70 17.39 3.87
C ILE A 113 -7.25 16.39 4.88
N TYR A 114 -8.21 15.57 4.44
CA TYR A 114 -9.02 14.74 5.34
C TYR A 114 -9.68 15.59 6.45
N ASP A 115 -9.45 15.25 7.71
CA ASP A 115 -10.00 15.97 8.87
C ASP A 115 -9.07 17.10 9.37
N PHE A 116 -8.00 17.40 8.63
CA PHE A 116 -7.03 18.43 9.01
C PHE A 116 -7.17 19.66 8.13
N GLU A 117 -7.36 20.81 8.76
CA GLU A 117 -7.50 22.12 8.10
C GLU A 117 -6.36 23.04 8.50
N PHE A 118 -5.78 23.73 7.53
CA PHE A 118 -4.74 24.71 7.77
C PHE A 118 -4.79 25.86 6.76
N ASN A 119 -4.24 27.00 7.15
CA ASN A 119 -4.09 28.14 6.25
C ASN A 119 -2.82 27.97 5.42
N TYR A 120 -2.94 28.22 4.12
CA TYR A 120 -1.79 28.23 3.23
C TYR A 120 -0.91 29.46 3.51
N VAL A 121 0.37 29.20 3.77
CA VAL A 121 1.41 30.21 3.93
C VAL A 121 2.49 29.94 2.90
N ARG A 122 2.89 30.99 2.19
CA ARG A 122 3.86 30.92 1.09
C ARG A 122 5.31 30.83 1.58
#